data_AF-A0A659S4W0-F1
#
_entry.id   AF-A0A659S4W0-F1
#
_cell.length_a   1.000
_cell.length_b   1.000
_cell.length_c   1.000
_cell.angle_alpha   90.00
_cell.angle_beta   90.00
_cell.angle_gamma   90.00
#
_symmetry.space_group_name_H-M   'P 1'
#
loop_
_entity.id
_entity.type
_entity.pdbx_description
1 polymer ?
#
loop_
_entity_poly.entity_id
_entity_poly.type
_entity_poly.pdbx_seq_one_letter_code
_entity_poly.pdbx_strand_id
1 'polypeptide(L)'
;VWGKPTCVNNVETLCNVPAILANGVEWSQNISKSKDAGTKLMGFSGRVKNPGLWELPFGTTAREILEDYAGGMRDGLKCNAWQPGGAGTDFLTEAHLDLPMEFESIGKAGSRLGTALAMAVDHEIGMVSL
;
A
#
# COMPACT_ATOMS: atom_id res chain seq x y z
N VAL A 1 -6.36 12.51 25.43
CA VAL A 1 -7.34 11.70 26.18
C VAL A 1 -7.50 12.33 27.57
N TRP A 2 -8.73 12.47 28.08
CA TRP A 2 -9.02 13.14 29.37
C TRP A 2 -8.44 14.56 29.50
N GLY A 3 -8.45 15.33 28.41
CA GLY A 3 -7.92 16.70 28.38
C GLY A 3 -6.39 16.81 28.54
N LYS A 4 -5.66 15.69 28.46
CA LYS A 4 -4.19 15.66 28.51
C LYS A 4 -3.57 15.62 27.11
N PRO A 5 -2.33 16.13 26.94
CA PRO A 5 -1.53 15.89 25.74
C PRO A 5 -1.48 14.39 25.43
N THR A 6 -1.77 14.00 24.20
CA THR A 6 -1.79 12.60 23.79
C THR A 6 -1.41 12.51 22.32
N CYS A 7 -0.37 11.75 22.02
CA CYS A 7 -0.01 11.38 20.65
C CYS A 7 -0.80 10.12 20.27
N VAL A 8 -1.49 10.18 19.14
CA VAL A 8 -2.16 9.00 18.54
C VAL A 8 -1.31 8.56 17.36
N ASN A 9 -0.87 7.31 17.39
CA ASN A 9 -0.10 6.69 16.31
C ASN A 9 -0.84 5.45 15.83
N ASN A 10 -0.67 5.10 14.56
CA ASN A 10 -1.09 3.80 14.06
C ASN A 10 -0.27 2.69 14.76
N VAL A 11 -0.87 1.51 14.92
CA VAL A 11 -0.22 0.36 15.55
C VAL A 11 1.07 -0.02 14.81
N GLU A 12 1.05 -0.08 13.47
CA GLU A 12 2.23 -0.37 12.64
C GLU A 12 3.36 0.61 12.92
N THR A 13 3.06 1.92 13.02
CA THR A 13 4.04 2.95 13.35
C THR A 13 4.72 2.68 14.68
N LEU A 14 3.95 2.34 15.72
CA LEU A 14 4.51 2.02 17.04
C LEU A 14 5.31 0.71 17.02
N CYS A 15 4.86 -0.30 16.27
CA CYS A 15 5.55 -1.57 16.13
C CYS A 15 6.89 -1.46 15.40
N ASN A 16 7.09 -0.46 14.54
CA ASN A 16 8.39 -0.22 13.89
C ASN A 16 9.43 0.41 14.83
N VAL A 17 9.02 1.10 15.90
CA VAL A 17 9.93 1.83 16.81
C VAL A 17 10.99 0.92 17.46
N PRO A 18 10.65 -0.25 18.05
CA PRO A 18 11.65 -1.13 18.66
C PRO A 18 12.75 -1.59 17.69
N ALA A 19 12.37 -1.96 16.46
CA ALA A 19 13.33 -2.41 15.45
C ALA A 19 14.28 -1.28 15.01
N ILE A 20 13.75 -0.06 14.85
CA ILE A 20 14.54 1.13 14.52
C ILE A 20 15.51 1.46 15.67
N LEU A 21 15.08 1.37 16.93
CA LEU A 21 15.95 1.61 18.09
C LEU A 21 17.05 0.56 18.22
N ALA A 22 16.74 -0.71 17.94
CA ALA A 22 17.69 -1.81 18.06
C ALA A 22 18.76 -1.80 16.96
N ASN A 23 18.38 -1.46 15.72
CA ASN A 23 19.28 -1.56 14.56
C ASN A 23 19.81 -0.20 14.07
N GLY A 24 19.27 0.91 14.56
CA GLY A 24 19.63 2.26 14.14
C GLY A 24 18.85 2.78 12.93
N VAL A 25 18.93 4.10 12.72
CA VAL A 25 18.19 4.79 11.64
C VAL A 25 18.70 4.40 10.25
N GLU A 26 20.01 4.23 10.09
CA GLU A 26 20.62 3.86 8.80
C GLU A 26 20.14 2.49 8.32
N TRP A 27 19.94 1.53 9.24
CA TRP A 27 19.34 0.23 8.91
C TRP A 27 17.96 0.40 8.29
N SER A 28 17.07 1.19 8.93
CA SER A 28 15.72 1.42 8.41
C SER A 28 15.74 2.11 7.04
N GLN A 29 16.61 3.10 6.85
CA GLN A 29 16.78 3.78 5.57
C GLN A 29 17.26 2.82 4.46
N ASN A 30 18.21 1.94 4.76
CA ASN A 30 18.82 1.03 3.80
C ASN A 30 17.92 -0.15 3.38
N ILE A 31 16.85 -0.45 4.13
CA ILE A 31 15.86 -1.46 3.70
C ILE A 31 15.02 -0.96 2.54
N SER A 32 14.73 0.34 2.52
CA SER A 32 13.82 0.95 1.55
C SER A 32 14.42 1.01 0.14
N LYS A 33 13.54 0.94 -0.87
CA LYS A 33 13.84 1.22 -2.28
C LYS A 33 13.46 2.65 -2.68
N SER A 34 12.97 3.48 -1.75
CA SER A 34 12.56 4.87 -1.99
C SER A 34 13.14 5.82 -0.93
N LYS A 35 12.80 7.11 -1.02
CA LYS A 35 13.16 8.11 -0.01
C LYS A 35 12.45 7.91 1.33
N ASP A 36 11.33 7.18 1.34
CA ASP A 36 10.60 6.86 2.57
C ASP A 36 11.31 5.69 3.24
N ALA A 37 11.61 5.79 4.54
CA ALA A 37 12.44 4.79 5.23
C ALA A 37 11.64 3.56 5.70
N GLY A 38 12.30 2.40 5.73
CA GLY A 38 11.81 1.17 6.31
C GLY A 38 10.89 0.35 5.41
N THR A 39 10.09 -0.47 6.07
CA THR A 39 9.08 -1.34 5.45
C THR A 39 7.68 -0.82 5.74
N LYS A 40 6.73 -1.31 4.95
CA LYS A 40 5.31 -1.14 5.17
C LYS A 40 4.58 -2.46 4.96
N LEU A 41 3.56 -2.67 5.77
CA LEU A 41 2.53 -3.68 5.56
C LEU A 41 1.67 -3.26 4.35
N MET A 42 1.92 -3.88 3.20
CA MET A 42 1.28 -3.57 1.92
C MET A 42 0.60 -4.80 1.33
N GLY A 43 -0.47 -4.62 0.58
CA GLY A 43 -1.17 -5.77 0.01
C GLY A 43 -2.31 -5.40 -0.91
N PHE A 44 -2.96 -6.43 -1.46
CA PHE A 44 -4.14 -6.28 -2.30
C PHE A 44 -5.32 -7.08 -1.72
N SER A 45 -6.47 -6.44 -1.73
CA SER A 45 -7.79 -7.02 -1.48
C SER A 45 -8.63 -6.97 -2.78
N GLY A 46 -9.92 -7.32 -2.69
CA GLY A 46 -10.81 -7.40 -3.85
C GLY A 46 -10.75 -8.78 -4.53
N ARG A 47 -11.00 -8.83 -5.85
CA ARG A 47 -11.06 -10.09 -6.61
C ARG A 47 -9.70 -10.53 -7.18
N VAL A 48 -8.68 -10.49 -6.33
CA VAL A 48 -7.35 -11.08 -6.59
C VAL A 48 -7.33 -12.57 -6.22
N LYS A 49 -6.33 -13.33 -6.70
CA LYS A 49 -6.22 -14.76 -6.41
C LYS A 49 -5.90 -15.03 -4.95
N ASN A 50 -4.91 -14.33 -4.41
CA ASN A 50 -4.41 -14.47 -3.05
C ASN A 50 -4.53 -13.13 -2.31
N PRO A 51 -5.73 -12.73 -1.85
CA PRO A 51 -5.87 -11.49 -1.09
C PRO A 51 -5.08 -11.59 0.19
N GLY A 52 -4.28 -10.57 0.49
CA GLY A 52 -3.30 -10.68 1.54
C GLY A 52 -2.56 -9.39 1.84
N LEU A 53 -1.64 -9.53 2.78
CA LEU A 53 -0.78 -8.49 3.31
C LEU A 53 0.62 -9.07 3.45
N TRP A 54 1.63 -8.31 3.02
CA TRP A 54 3.04 -8.64 3.13
C TRP A 54 3.81 -7.44 3.66
N GLU A 55 4.80 -7.69 4.50
CA GLU A 55 5.74 -6.65 4.90
C GLU A 55 6.78 -6.47 3.81
N LEU A 56 6.78 -5.30 3.18
CA LEU A 56 7.58 -5.03 1.99
C LEU A 56 8.31 -3.69 2.13
N PRO A 57 9.50 -3.53 1.54
CA PRO A 57 10.17 -2.23 1.49
C PRO A 57 9.31 -1.19 0.77
N PHE A 58 9.31 0.04 1.29
CA PHE A 58 8.79 1.17 0.53
C PHE A 58 9.47 1.25 -0.86
N GLY A 59 8.70 1.63 -1.87
CA GLY A 59 9.15 1.68 -3.26
C GLY A 59 8.96 0.38 -4.05
N THR A 60 8.50 -0.70 -3.42
CA THR A 60 7.98 -1.89 -4.14
C THR A 60 6.80 -1.47 -5.02
N THR A 61 6.73 -1.90 -6.28
CA THR A 61 5.70 -1.41 -7.23
C THR A 61 4.34 -2.06 -6.95
N ALA A 62 3.26 -1.35 -7.26
CA ALA A 62 1.92 -1.93 -7.13
C ALA A 62 1.75 -3.19 -7.99
N ARG A 63 2.41 -3.25 -9.16
CA ARG A 63 2.44 -4.42 -10.04
C ARG A 63 3.09 -5.61 -9.37
N GLU A 64 4.26 -5.43 -8.75
CA GLU A 64 4.95 -6.51 -8.01
C GLU A 64 4.02 -7.09 -6.94
N ILE A 65 3.37 -6.23 -6.14
CA ILE A 65 2.44 -6.69 -5.09
C ILE A 65 1.20 -7.38 -5.68
N LEU A 66 0.63 -6.87 -6.78
CA LEU A 66 -0.56 -7.44 -7.40
C LEU A 66 -0.26 -8.78 -8.09
N GLU A 67 0.78 -8.84 -8.92
CA GLU A 67 1.06 -9.96 -9.81
C GLU A 67 1.87 -11.05 -9.10
N ASP A 68 2.92 -10.69 -8.36
CA ASP A 68 3.83 -11.66 -7.76
C ASP A 68 3.33 -12.15 -6.39
N TYR A 69 2.85 -11.24 -5.54
CA TYR A 69 2.39 -11.61 -4.18
C TYR A 69 0.92 -12.02 -4.16
N ALA A 70 0.02 -11.23 -4.74
CA ALA A 70 -1.41 -11.55 -4.79
C ALA A 70 -1.80 -12.53 -5.92
N GLY A 71 -0.87 -12.88 -6.81
CA GLY A 71 -1.08 -13.84 -7.90
C GLY A 71 -1.95 -13.31 -9.05
N GLY A 72 -2.11 -11.99 -9.13
CA GLY A 72 -2.96 -11.31 -10.10
C GLY A 72 -4.45 -11.37 -9.77
N MET A 73 -5.26 -10.93 -10.73
CA MET A 73 -6.72 -11.04 -10.65
C MET A 73 -7.18 -12.50 -10.75
N ARG A 74 -8.36 -12.81 -10.20
CA ARG A 74 -9.00 -14.13 -10.42
C ARG A 74 -9.19 -14.42 -11.91
N ASP A 75 -9.23 -15.69 -12.28
CA ASP A 75 -9.26 -16.11 -13.68
C ASP A 75 -10.42 -15.46 -14.45
N GLY A 76 -10.13 -14.97 -15.65
CA GLY A 76 -11.07 -14.22 -16.48
C GLY A 76 -11.22 -12.74 -16.12
N LEU A 77 -10.76 -12.31 -14.94
CA LEU A 77 -10.84 -10.91 -14.51
C LEU A 77 -9.60 -10.11 -14.93
N LYS A 78 -9.79 -8.80 -15.08
CA LYS A 78 -8.74 -7.81 -15.38
C LYS A 78 -8.90 -6.64 -14.44
N CYS A 79 -7.80 -6.12 -13.92
CA CYS A 79 -7.80 -4.95 -13.05
C CYS A 79 -8.17 -3.72 -13.87
N ASN A 80 -9.29 -3.08 -13.54
CA ASN A 80 -9.76 -1.86 -14.20
C ASN A 80 -9.35 -0.62 -13.40
N ALA A 81 -9.50 -0.69 -12.08
CA ALA A 81 -9.12 0.37 -11.16
C ALA A 81 -8.61 -0.23 -9.84
N TRP A 82 -7.94 0.59 -9.04
CA TRP A 82 -7.50 0.20 -7.71
C TRP A 82 -7.36 1.41 -6.79
N GLN A 83 -7.56 1.22 -5.48
CA GLN A 83 -7.35 2.25 -4.47
C GLN A 83 -6.10 1.92 -3.67
N PRO A 84 -5.03 2.75 -3.68
CA PRO A 84 -3.75 2.42 -3.04
C PRO A 84 -3.81 2.34 -1.51
N GLY A 85 -4.65 3.14 -0.86
CA GLY A 85 -4.72 3.22 0.61
C GLY A 85 -6.09 2.91 1.20
N GLY A 86 -6.88 2.11 0.49
CA GLY A 86 -8.27 1.76 0.85
C GLY A 86 -9.29 2.85 0.51
N ALA A 87 -10.49 2.72 1.08
CA ALA A 87 -11.68 3.50 0.72
C ALA A 87 -11.53 5.03 0.80
N GLY A 88 -10.55 5.53 1.57
CA GLY A 88 -10.28 6.96 1.70
C GLY A 88 -9.36 7.56 0.64
N THR A 89 -9.06 6.81 -0.44
CA THR A 89 -8.09 7.20 -1.47
C THR A 89 -8.71 7.18 -2.87
N ASP A 90 -8.29 8.09 -3.73
CA ASP A 90 -8.78 8.17 -5.11
C ASP A 90 -8.36 6.93 -5.91
N PHE A 91 -9.18 6.57 -6.90
CA PHE A 91 -8.90 5.45 -7.78
C PHE A 91 -7.73 5.77 -8.72
N LEU A 92 -6.82 4.81 -8.82
CA LEU A 92 -5.82 4.70 -9.88
C LEU A 92 -6.26 3.60 -10.87
N THR A 93 -5.66 3.60 -12.05
CA THR A 93 -5.95 2.63 -13.12
C THR A 93 -4.79 1.67 -13.35
N GLU A 94 -4.97 0.68 -14.22
CA GLU A 94 -3.93 -0.26 -14.64
C GLU A 94 -2.63 0.44 -15.10
N ALA A 95 -2.73 1.61 -15.74
CA ALA A 95 -1.58 2.41 -16.19
C ALA A 95 -0.65 2.87 -15.05
N HIS A 96 -1.13 2.82 -13.81
CA HIS A 96 -0.40 3.25 -12.62
C HIS A 96 0.20 2.08 -11.84
N LEU A 97 0.04 0.83 -12.27
CA LEU A 97 0.55 -0.33 -11.53
C LEU A 97 2.08 -0.34 -11.42
N ASP A 98 2.79 0.26 -12.38
CA ASP A 98 4.25 0.36 -12.32
C ASP A 98 4.75 1.45 -11.35
N LEU A 99 3.84 2.19 -10.68
CA LEU A 99 4.24 3.16 -9.68
C LEU A 99 4.81 2.48 -8.42
N PRO A 100 5.89 3.02 -7.85
CA PRO A 100 6.36 2.64 -6.52
C PRO A 100 5.30 2.93 -5.46
N MET A 101 5.03 1.98 -4.56
CA MET A 101 4.14 2.15 -3.40
C MET A 101 4.86 2.94 -2.31
N GLU A 102 4.93 4.24 -2.51
CA GLU A 102 5.53 5.25 -1.62
C GLU A 102 4.75 6.57 -1.72
N PHE A 103 4.92 7.46 -0.75
CA PHE A 103 4.00 8.59 -0.57
C PHE A 103 4.04 9.61 -1.73
N GLU A 104 5.21 9.87 -2.31
CA GLU A 104 5.38 10.88 -3.36
C GLU A 104 4.85 10.43 -4.72
N SER A 105 5.22 9.23 -5.19
CA SER A 105 4.79 8.70 -6.49
C SER A 105 3.27 8.56 -6.58
N ILE A 106 2.65 8.00 -5.53
CA ILE A 106 1.19 7.87 -5.46
C ILE A 106 0.52 9.24 -5.33
N GLY A 107 1.12 10.16 -4.58
CA GLY A 107 0.69 11.55 -4.48
C GLY A 107 0.68 12.28 -5.83
N LYS A 108 1.76 12.13 -6.62
CA LYS A 108 1.88 12.74 -7.96
C LYS A 108 0.89 12.16 -8.97
N ALA A 109 0.48 10.90 -8.77
CA ALA A 109 -0.57 10.26 -9.58
C ALA A 109 -2.00 10.72 -9.21
N GLY A 110 -2.14 11.63 -8.24
CA GLY A 110 -3.43 12.19 -7.85
C GLY A 110 -4.20 11.34 -6.82
N SER A 111 -3.54 10.39 -6.16
CA SER A 111 -4.12 9.62 -5.06
C SER A 111 -3.25 9.74 -3.80
N ARG A 112 -3.44 8.86 -2.80
CA ARG A 112 -2.70 8.86 -1.54
C ARG A 112 -2.38 7.43 -1.14
N LEU A 113 -1.16 7.17 -0.64
CA LEU A 113 -0.78 5.82 -0.21
C LEU A 113 -1.65 5.31 0.97
N GLY A 114 -2.07 6.19 1.87
CA GLY A 114 -2.94 5.84 3.00
C GLY A 114 -2.38 4.71 3.86
N THR A 115 -3.19 3.68 4.11
CA THR A 115 -2.76 2.47 4.86
C THR A 115 -1.93 1.50 4.02
N ALA A 116 -1.79 1.73 2.71
CA ALA A 116 -1.18 0.84 1.72
C ALA A 116 -1.83 -0.56 1.59
N LEU A 117 -3.05 -0.72 2.12
CA LEU A 117 -3.88 -1.87 1.78
C LEU A 117 -4.68 -1.54 0.54
N ALA A 118 -4.17 -1.97 -0.62
CA ALA A 118 -4.79 -1.68 -1.88
C ALA A 118 -6.06 -2.52 -2.09
N MET A 119 -7.03 -1.98 -2.82
CA MET A 119 -8.21 -2.73 -3.26
C MET A 119 -8.24 -2.75 -4.79
N ALA A 120 -8.15 -3.94 -5.39
CA ALA A 120 -8.30 -4.11 -6.83
C ALA A 120 -9.78 -4.21 -7.21
N VAL A 121 -10.15 -3.48 -8.26
CA VAL A 121 -11.50 -3.46 -8.85
C VAL A 121 -11.39 -4.02 -10.26
N ASP A 122 -12.14 -5.08 -10.54
CA ASP A 122 -12.16 -5.69 -11.86
C ASP A 122 -13.10 -4.99 -12.84
N HIS A 123 -12.95 -5.30 -14.13
CA HIS A 123 -13.73 -4.69 -15.22
C HIS A 123 -15.23 -5.05 -15.25
N GLU A 124 -15.70 -6.02 -14.45
CA GLU A 124 -17.13 -6.35 -14.37
C GLU A 124 -17.88 -5.50 -13.34
N ILE A 125 -17.15 -4.78 -12.46
CA ILE A 125 -17.73 -3.93 -11.43
C ILE A 125 -18.02 -2.53 -12.02
N GLY A 126 -19.28 -2.10 -11.94
CA GLY A 126 -19.66 -0.74 -12.32
C GLY A 126 -19.09 0.30 -11.35
N MET A 127 -18.23 1.20 -11.83
CA MET A 127 -17.55 2.20 -10.99
C MET A 127 -18.49 3.18 -10.28
N VAL A 128 -19.69 3.42 -10.83
CA VAL A 128 -20.71 4.30 -10.22
C VAL A 128 -21.42 3.62 -9.04
N SER A 129 -21.53 2.30 -9.08
CA SER A 129 -22.24 1.49 -8.09
C SER A 129 -21.34 0.87 -7.02
N LEU A 130 -20.02 1.08 -7.11
CA LEU A 130 -19.01 0.54 -6.20
C LEU A 130 -19.07 1.20 -4.81
#